data_AF-A0A5B8SA72-F1
#
_entry.id   AF-A0A5B8SA72-F1
#
_cell.length_a   1.000
_cell.length_b   1.000
_cell.length_c   1.000
_cell.angle_alpha   90.00
_cell.angle_beta   90.00
_cell.angle_gamma   90.00
#
_symmetry.space_group_name_H-M   'P 1'
#
loop_
_entity.id
_entity.type
_entity.pdbx_description
1 polymer ?
#
loop_
_entity_poly.entity_id
_entity_poly.type
_entity_poly.pdbx_seq_one_letter_code
_entity_poly.pdbx_strand_id
1 'polypeptide(L)'
;MEGVWIDLAKFGVSLIAILGLAWLARWMDLGGDLRIRDAAHARFLANEAIEGFEPVDLALDKAGIGALLRDAAGRQMLLRRHGAAWVARLLDERTEARLDRDFLTIGTGERSFGTITLHLGEAAGVWAAGLRRLPQMGAKHA
;
A
#
# COMPACT_ATOMS: atom_id res chain seq x y z
N MET A 1 -38.13 -38.88 15.26
CA MET A 1 -36.89 -39.08 14.48
C MET A 1 -36.78 -38.15 13.27
N GLU A 2 -37.88 -37.72 12.65
CA GLU A 2 -37.85 -36.86 11.45
C GLU A 2 -37.18 -35.48 11.64
N GLY A 3 -37.33 -34.83 12.80
CA GLY A 3 -36.68 -33.54 13.08
C GLY A 3 -35.14 -33.59 13.08
N VAL A 4 -34.56 -34.70 13.57
CA VAL A 4 -33.09 -34.88 13.63
C VAL A 4 -32.48 -34.94 12.23
N TRP A 5 -33.17 -35.56 11.27
CA TRP A 5 -32.72 -35.62 9.88
C TRP A 5 -32.74 -34.26 9.19
N ILE A 6 -33.75 -33.43 9.50
CA ILE A 6 -33.85 -32.07 8.97
C ILE A 6 -32.72 -31.19 9.53
N ASP A 7 -32.42 -31.30 10.82
CA ASP A 7 -31.35 -30.52 11.45
C ASP A 7 -29.96 -30.94 10.94
N LEU A 8 -29.74 -32.23 10.75
CA LEU A 8 -28.50 -32.75 10.17
C LEU A 8 -28.32 -32.32 8.71
N ALA A 9 -29.41 -32.31 7.92
CA ALA A 9 -29.38 -31.81 6.55
C ALA A 9 -29.08 -30.31 6.49
N LYS A 10 -29.71 -29.49 7.36
CA LYS A 10 -29.43 -28.06 7.46
C LYS A 10 -27.97 -27.80 7.84
N PHE A 11 -27.43 -28.55 8.80
CA PHE A 11 -26.04 -28.45 9.20
C PHE A 11 -25.08 -28.84 8.06
N GLY A 12 -25.37 -29.92 7.34
CA GLY A 12 -24.58 -30.34 6.18
C GLY A 12 -24.56 -29.26 5.08
N VAL A 13 -25.73 -28.71 4.74
CA VAL A 13 -25.86 -27.66 3.73
C VAL A 13 -25.15 -26.37 4.17
N SER A 14 -25.31 -25.94 5.42
CA SER A 14 -24.64 -24.73 5.91
C SER A 14 -23.12 -24.90 5.94
N LEU A 15 -22.62 -26.08 6.33
CA LEU A 15 -21.19 -26.39 6.32
C LEU A 15 -20.64 -26.37 4.89
N ILE A 16 -21.31 -27.02 3.94
CA ILE A 16 -20.92 -27.00 2.52
C ILE A 16 -20.93 -25.57 1.98
N ALA A 17 -21.92 -24.76 2.32
CA ALA A 17 -21.98 -23.36 1.89
C ALA A 17 -20.80 -22.54 2.44
N ILE A 18 -20.46 -22.68 3.73
CA ILE A 18 -19.32 -21.99 4.34
C ILE A 18 -18.00 -22.44 3.71
N LEU A 19 -17.80 -23.75 3.52
CA LEU A 19 -16.61 -24.28 2.86
C LEU A 19 -16.51 -23.82 1.40
N GLY A 20 -17.63 -23.73 0.69
CA GLY A 20 -17.71 -23.18 -0.65
C GLY A 20 -17.28 -21.70 -0.70
N LEU A 21 -17.74 -20.88 0.25
CA LEU A 21 -17.31 -19.49 0.37
C LEU A 21 -15.83 -19.36 0.73
N ALA A 22 -15.32 -20.20 1.63
CA ALA A 22 -13.91 -20.20 2.00
C ALA A 22 -13.01 -20.62 0.83
N TRP A 23 -13.45 -21.62 0.05
CA TRP A 23 -12.76 -22.04 -1.16
C TRP A 23 -12.77 -20.96 -2.23
N LEU A 24 -13.91 -20.30 -2.44
CA LEU A 24 -14.03 -19.16 -3.36
C LEU A 24 -13.10 -18.01 -2.95
N ALA A 25 -13.06 -17.68 -1.66
CA ALA A 25 -12.19 -16.63 -1.14
C ALA A 25 -10.70 -16.96 -1.37
N ARG A 26 -10.32 -18.22 -1.15
CA ARG A 26 -8.96 -18.71 -1.43
C ARG A 26 -8.64 -18.69 -2.92
N TRP A 27 -9.60 -19.00 -3.79
CA TRP A 27 -9.42 -18.97 -5.23
C TRP A 27 -9.21 -17.55 -5.77
N MET A 28 -9.82 -16.55 -5.12
CA MET A 28 -9.63 -15.13 -5.44
C MET A 28 -8.37 -14.51 -4.79
N ASP A 29 -7.52 -15.31 -4.14
CA ASP A 29 -6.31 -14.87 -3.41
C ASP A 29 -6.58 -13.77 -2.36
N LEU A 30 -7.77 -13.80 -1.76
CA LEU A 30 -8.16 -12.86 -0.72
C LEU A 30 -7.43 -13.21 0.58
N GLY A 31 -6.57 -12.30 1.05
CA GLY A 31 -5.92 -12.40 2.36
C GLY A 31 -4.46 -12.84 2.35
N GLY A 32 -3.78 -12.88 1.19
CA GLY A 32 -2.34 -13.07 1.13
C GLY A 32 -1.57 -12.01 1.94
N ASP A 33 -0.42 -12.40 2.52
CA ASP A 33 0.47 -11.46 3.21
C ASP A 33 1.20 -10.59 2.18
N LEU A 34 0.54 -9.52 1.74
CA LEU A 34 1.10 -8.55 0.82
C LEU A 34 2.10 -7.67 1.56
N ARG A 35 3.38 -8.01 1.40
CA ARG A 35 4.51 -7.25 1.91
C ARG A 35 5.51 -7.00 0.80
N ILE A 36 6.08 -5.80 0.79
CA ILE A 36 7.22 -5.48 -0.05
C ILE A 36 8.41 -6.26 0.50
N ARG A 37 9.02 -7.11 -0.33
CA ARG A 37 10.09 -8.04 0.06
C ARG A 37 11.46 -7.38 -0.08
N ASP A 38 11.62 -6.60 -1.14
CA ASP A 38 12.88 -5.98 -1.50
C ASP A 38 12.65 -4.75 -2.40
N ALA A 39 13.75 -4.08 -2.71
CA ALA A 39 13.80 -2.90 -3.56
C ALA A 39 13.32 -3.17 -4.99
N ALA A 40 13.58 -4.37 -5.54
CA ALA A 40 13.17 -4.72 -6.90
C ALA A 40 11.65 -4.90 -6.99
N HIS A 41 11.04 -5.52 -5.98
CA HIS A 41 9.61 -5.65 -5.85
C HIS A 41 8.93 -4.29 -5.71
N ALA A 42 9.51 -3.36 -4.93
CA ALA A 42 8.99 -2.00 -4.83
C ALA A 42 9.02 -1.25 -6.17
N ARG A 43 10.12 -1.40 -6.95
CA ARG A 43 10.26 -0.82 -8.28
C ARG A 43 9.25 -1.39 -9.28
N PHE A 44 9.02 -2.70 -9.22
CA PHE A 44 8.01 -3.36 -10.04
C PHE A 44 6.61 -2.81 -9.75
N LEU A 45 6.21 -2.77 -8.47
CA LEU A 45 4.91 -2.24 -8.05
C LEU A 45 4.74 -0.75 -8.39
N ALA A 46 5.83 0.02 -8.31
CA ALA A 46 5.87 1.41 -8.69
C ALA A 46 5.54 1.61 -10.17
N ASN A 47 6.19 0.85 -11.06
CA ASN A 47 5.96 0.94 -12.49
C ASN A 47 4.59 0.39 -12.90
N GLU A 48 4.08 -0.64 -12.20
CA GLU A 48 2.69 -1.12 -12.40
C GLU A 48 1.66 -0.04 -12.06
N ALA A 49 1.90 0.74 -11.01
CA ALA A 49 0.95 1.75 -10.56
C ALA A 49 1.01 3.04 -11.40
N ILE A 50 2.20 3.44 -11.86
CA ILE A 50 2.43 4.64 -12.68
C ILE A 50 3.48 4.32 -13.74
N GLU A 51 3.03 4.16 -14.97
CA GLU A 51 3.91 3.92 -16.12
C GLU A 51 4.92 5.08 -16.30
N GLY A 52 6.19 4.74 -16.53
CA GLY A 52 7.26 5.71 -16.75
C GLY A 52 7.79 6.37 -15.48
N PHE A 53 7.45 5.85 -14.30
CA PHE A 53 8.11 6.21 -13.05
C PHE A 53 9.30 5.27 -12.79
N GLU A 54 10.52 5.77 -13.01
CA GLU A 54 11.78 5.04 -12.83
C GLU A 54 12.47 5.46 -11.51
N PRO A 55 12.35 4.68 -10.41
CA PRO A 55 12.91 5.06 -9.13
C PRO A 55 14.43 5.02 -9.16
N VAL A 56 15.10 6.10 -8.76
CA VAL A 56 16.55 6.11 -8.52
C VAL A 56 16.88 5.87 -7.05
N ASP A 57 15.97 6.25 -6.16
CA ASP A 57 16.12 6.10 -4.71
C ASP A 57 14.82 5.58 -4.09
N LEU A 58 14.93 4.79 -3.02
CA LEU A 58 13.78 4.19 -2.34
C LEU A 58 14.04 3.94 -0.86
N ALA A 59 12.99 4.06 -0.06
CA ALA A 59 12.96 3.63 1.33
C ALA A 59 11.78 2.71 1.57
N LEU A 60 12.06 1.53 2.12
CA LEU A 60 11.06 0.53 2.45
C LEU A 60 10.67 0.68 3.92
N ASP A 61 9.39 0.51 4.19
CA ASP A 61 8.93 0.32 5.56
C ASP A 61 9.46 -1.02 6.12
N LYS A 62 9.93 -1.01 7.37
CA LYS A 62 10.46 -2.22 8.02
C LYS A 62 9.44 -3.35 8.16
N ALA A 63 8.15 -3.04 8.24
CA ALA A 63 7.08 -4.05 8.25
C ALA A 63 6.64 -4.43 6.82
N GLY A 64 7.20 -3.82 5.77
CA GLY A 64 6.90 -4.11 4.37
C GLY A 64 5.51 -3.65 3.93
N ILE A 65 4.85 -2.74 4.65
CA ILE A 65 3.47 -2.30 4.35
C ILE A 65 3.40 -1.11 3.38
N GLY A 66 4.54 -0.54 3.01
CA GLY A 66 4.65 0.58 2.09
C GLY A 66 6.10 0.93 1.75
N ALA A 67 6.26 1.87 0.82
CA ALA A 67 7.55 2.39 0.40
C ALA A 67 7.42 3.84 -0.07
N LEU A 68 8.51 4.58 0.07
CA LEU A 68 8.73 5.83 -0.62
C LEU A 68 9.72 5.61 -1.75
N LEU A 69 9.42 6.16 -2.91
CA LEU A 69 10.26 6.08 -4.08
C LEU A 69 10.49 7.48 -4.65
N ARG A 70 11.66 7.72 -5.23
CA ARG A 70 12.02 9.00 -5.87
C ARG A 70 12.67 8.71 -7.20
N ASP A 71 12.23 9.41 -8.24
CA ASP A 71 12.82 9.30 -9.57
C ASP A 71 13.95 10.31 -9.81
N ALA A 72 14.57 10.22 -10.99
CA ALA A 72 15.65 11.13 -11.40
C ALA A 72 15.19 12.60 -11.54
N ALA A 73 13.89 12.83 -11.79
CA ALA A 73 13.29 14.16 -11.88
C ALA A 73 12.98 14.75 -10.50
N GLY A 74 13.21 14.01 -9.42
CA GLY A 74 12.92 14.42 -8.04
C GLY A 74 11.45 14.28 -7.65
N ARG A 75 10.60 13.70 -8.52
CA ARG A 75 9.22 13.35 -8.17
C ARG A 75 9.27 12.22 -7.14
N GLN A 76 8.45 12.35 -6.10
CA GLN A 76 8.37 11.33 -5.06
C GLN A 76 7.02 10.64 -5.13
N MET A 77 7.04 9.34 -4.87
CA MET A 77 5.87 8.49 -4.88
C MET A 77 5.75 7.75 -3.55
N LEU A 78 4.53 7.76 -3.01
CA LEU A 78 4.14 6.91 -1.91
C LEU A 78 3.44 5.67 -2.45
N LEU A 79 4.03 4.51 -2.17
CA LEU A 79 3.44 3.21 -2.39
C LEU A 79 2.95 2.65 -1.05
N ARG A 80 1.71 2.15 -1.00
CA ARG A 80 1.18 1.53 0.22
C ARG A 80 0.24 0.38 -0.08
N ARG A 81 0.09 -0.50 0.91
CA ARG A 81 -0.93 -1.54 0.90
C ARG A 81 -2.32 -0.94 1.11
N HIS A 82 -3.28 -1.35 0.30
CA HIS A 82 -4.69 -1.04 0.44
C HIS A 82 -5.51 -2.32 0.27
N GLY A 83 -5.86 -2.97 1.39
CA GLY A 83 -6.51 -4.29 1.36
C GLY A 83 -5.63 -5.35 0.72
N ALA A 84 -6.16 -6.01 -0.31
CA ALA A 84 -5.47 -7.04 -1.11
C ALA A 84 -4.73 -6.47 -2.34
N ALA A 85 -4.48 -5.16 -2.40
CA ALA A 85 -3.81 -4.52 -3.52
C ALA A 85 -2.78 -3.48 -3.06
N TRP A 86 -1.95 -3.03 -4.00
CA TRP A 86 -1.04 -1.92 -3.84
C TRP A 86 -1.58 -0.68 -4.53
N VAL A 87 -1.42 0.48 -3.89
CA VAL A 87 -1.80 1.77 -4.48
C VAL A 87 -0.60 2.70 -4.36
N ALA A 88 -0.31 3.38 -5.47
CA ALA A 88 0.73 4.40 -5.51
C ALA A 88 0.15 5.79 -5.80
N ARG A 89 0.77 6.82 -5.23
CA ARG A 89 0.46 8.23 -5.52
C ARG A 89 1.73 9.05 -5.61
N LEU A 90 1.81 9.88 -6.64
CA LEU A 90 2.79 10.94 -6.70
C LEU A 90 2.44 11.97 -5.62
N LEU A 91 3.46 12.35 -4.86
CA LEU A 91 3.35 13.31 -3.78
C LEU A 91 3.53 14.71 -4.36
N ASP A 92 2.59 15.59 -4.03
CA ASP A 92 2.59 17.00 -4.39
C ASP A 92 2.70 17.89 -3.13
N GLU A 93 2.59 19.19 -3.31
CA GLU A 93 2.64 20.19 -2.23
C GLU A 93 1.55 20.04 -1.15
N ARG A 94 0.44 19.36 -1.44
CA ARG A 94 -0.63 19.07 -0.47
C ARG A 94 -0.26 17.90 0.43
N THR A 95 0.89 17.28 0.19
CA THR A 95 1.42 16.22 1.03
C THR A 95 1.85 16.77 2.38
N GLU A 96 1.18 16.33 3.42
CA GLU A 96 1.58 16.57 4.80
C GLU A 96 2.55 15.46 5.23
N ALA A 97 3.72 15.86 5.73
CA ALA A 97 4.73 14.93 6.23
C ALA A 97 5.14 15.29 7.65
N ARG A 98 5.01 14.34 8.58
CA ARG A 98 5.43 14.49 9.97
C ARG A 98 6.47 13.43 10.30
N LEU A 99 7.67 13.89 10.66
CA LEU A 99 8.76 13.04 11.14
C LEU A 99 8.65 12.88 12.65
N ASP A 100 8.69 11.64 13.11
CA ASP A 100 8.81 11.26 14.52
C ASP A 100 9.91 10.19 14.65
N ARG A 101 11.14 10.64 14.91
CA ARG A 101 12.35 9.80 14.97
C ARG A 101 12.52 8.96 13.71
N ASP A 102 12.28 7.65 13.82
CA ASP A 102 12.41 6.65 12.76
C ASP A 102 11.13 6.49 11.93
N PHE A 103 10.04 7.12 12.36
CA PHE A 103 8.73 7.06 11.73
C PHE A 103 8.47 8.31 10.90
N LEU A 104 7.95 8.09 9.69
CA LEU A 104 7.51 9.15 8.80
C LEU A 104 6.03 8.95 8.50
N THR A 105 5.21 9.85 9.02
CA THR A 105 3.77 9.91 8.77
C THR A 105 3.50 10.81 7.57
N ILE A 106 2.77 10.31 6.58
CA ILE A 106 2.49 10.98 5.32
C ILE A 106 0.99 10.95 5.06
N GLY A 107 0.41 12.12 4.79
CA GLY A 107 -0.95 12.28 4.27
C GLY A 107 -0.91 12.99 2.93
N THR A 108 -1.70 12.56 1.96
CA THR A 108 -1.74 13.19 0.61
C THR A 108 -2.76 14.33 0.52
N GLY A 109 -3.30 14.81 1.64
CA GLY A 109 -4.36 15.83 1.69
C GLY A 109 -5.75 15.35 1.23
N GLU A 110 -5.85 14.17 0.62
CA GLU A 110 -7.10 13.57 0.18
C GLU A 110 -7.72 12.68 1.27
N ARG A 111 -8.99 12.92 1.60
CA ARG A 111 -9.72 12.14 2.62
C ARG A 111 -9.84 10.65 2.28
N SER A 112 -9.92 10.30 0.99
CA SER A 112 -10.03 8.92 0.49
C SER A 112 -8.70 8.16 0.58
N PHE A 113 -7.58 8.86 0.46
CA PHE A 113 -6.26 8.26 0.60
C PHE A 113 -5.86 8.20 2.08
N GLY A 114 -6.16 9.23 2.87
CA GLY A 114 -5.86 9.23 4.29
C GLY A 114 -4.35 9.25 4.57
N THR A 115 -3.99 8.82 5.77
CA THR A 115 -2.63 8.97 6.31
C THR A 115 -2.00 7.61 6.57
N ILE A 116 -0.70 7.48 6.27
CA ILE A 116 0.09 6.28 6.56
C ILE A 116 1.34 6.65 7.34
N THR A 117 1.73 5.81 8.30
CA THR A 117 3.00 5.92 9.02
C THR A 117 3.91 4.80 8.58
N LEU A 118 5.10 5.15 8.10
CA LEU A 118 6.14 4.21 7.69
C LEU A 118 7.30 4.26 8.70
N HIS A 119 7.81 3.10 9.09
CA HIS A 119 9.04 2.98 9.86
C HIS A 119 10.22 2.86 8.90
N LEU A 120 10.88 3.98 8.63
CA LEU A 120 11.99 4.07 7.66
C LEU A 120 13.38 4.03 8.34
N GLY A 121 13.44 4.12 9.67
CA GLY A 121 14.71 4.12 10.40
C GLY A 121 15.53 5.37 10.09
N GLU A 122 16.84 5.19 9.89
CA GLU A 122 17.78 6.28 9.59
C GLU A 122 17.41 7.07 8.33
N ALA A 123 16.73 6.43 7.37
CA ALA A 123 16.27 7.08 6.15
C ALA A 123 15.14 8.09 6.40
N ALA A 124 14.40 7.99 7.52
CA ALA A 124 13.22 8.81 7.80
C ALA A 124 13.53 10.31 7.72
N GLY A 125 14.66 10.75 8.27
CA GLY A 125 15.09 12.15 8.26
C GLY A 125 15.36 12.68 6.85
N VAL A 126 16.08 11.91 6.02
CA VAL A 126 16.43 12.28 4.64
C VAL A 126 15.17 12.42 3.79
N TRP A 127 14.24 11.45 3.91
CA TRP A 127 12.99 11.47 3.18
C TRP A 127 12.06 12.59 3.64
N ALA A 128 11.94 12.83 4.95
CA ALA A 128 11.17 13.96 5.47
C ALA A 128 11.71 15.32 4.98
N ALA A 129 13.04 15.47 4.84
CA ALA A 129 13.64 16.67 4.26
C ALA A 129 13.35 16.79 2.75
N GLY A 130 13.32 15.67 2.03
CA GLY A 130 12.97 15.60 0.61
C GLY A 130 11.52 16.01 0.34
N LEU A 131 10.57 15.58 1.18
CA LEU A 131 9.15 15.91 1.02
C LEU A 131 8.84 17.41 1.18
N ARG A 132 9.67 18.16 1.93
CA ARG A 132 9.52 19.62 2.06
C ARG A 132 9.86 20.39 0.78
N ARG A 133 10.52 19.74 -0.19
CA ARG A 133 10.96 20.34 -1.45
C ARG A 133 10.11 19.89 -2.65
N LEU A 134 8.93 19.35 -2.40
CA LEU A 134 8.06 18.89 -3.48
C LEU A 134 7.61 20.09 -4.35
N PRO A 135 7.70 19.97 -5.68
CA PRO A 135 7.29 21.03 -6.59
C PRO A 135 5.75 21.18 -6.64
N GLN A 136 5.27 22.38 -6.99
CA GLN A 136 3.85 22.63 -7.25
C GLN A 136 3.43 21.81 -8.48
N MET A 137 2.51 20.86 -8.34
CA MET A 137 2.03 20.10 -9.48
C MET A 137 0.98 20.93 -10.24
N GLY A 138 1.49 21.77 -11.14
CA GLY A 138 0.76 22.76 -11.93
C GLY A 138 1.64 23.65 -12.80
N ALA A 139 2.96 23.70 -12.54
CA ALA A 139 3.92 24.29 -13.47
C ALA A 139 4.13 23.34 -14.66
N LYS A 140 3.31 23.54 -15.70
CA LYS A 140 3.57 23.01 -17.04
C LYS A 140 5.05 23.21 -17.36
N HIS A 141 5.74 22.15 -17.73
CA HIS A 141 7.04 22.27 -18.39
C HIS A 141 6.84 23.18 -19.60
N ALA A 142 7.38 24.39 -19.51
CA ALA A 142 7.55 25.31 -20.63
C ALA A 142 8.89 25.02 -21.30
#